data_AF-A0A023CUC4-F1
#
_entry.id   AF-A0A023CUC4-F1
#
_cell.length_a   1.000
_cell.length_b   1.000
_cell.length_c   1.000
_cell.angle_alpha   90.00
_cell.angle_beta   90.00
_cell.angle_gamma   90.00
#
_symmetry.space_group_name_H-M   'P 1'
#
loop_
_entity.id
_entity.type
_entity.pdbx_description
1 polymer ?
#
loop_
_entity_poly.entity_id
_entity_poly.type
_entity_poly.pdbx_seq_one_letter_code
_entity_poly.pdbx_strand_id
1 'polypeptide(L)' 'MLEESRLVSIERLRKNARSRGADAVVMMCFDSGSIGNDMQSVAAYGTAVRYV' A
#
# COMPACT_ATOMS: atom_id res chain seq x y z
N MET A 1 -1.52 9.12 13.64
CA MET A 1 -0.27 8.47 13.17
C MET A 1 -0.56 7.25 12.29
N LEU A 2 -1.28 6.22 12.77
CA LEU A 2 -1.61 5.03 11.96
C LEU A 2 -2.35 5.34 10.64
N GLU A 3 -3.32 6.27 10.66
CA GLU A 3 -4.06 6.67 9.45
C GLU A 3 -3.14 7.32 8.40
N GLU A 4 -2.29 8.25 8.83
CA GLU A 4 -1.30 8.87 7.96
C GLU A 4 -0.33 7.84 7.36
N SER A 5 0.15 6.88 8.16
CA SER A 5 0.98 5.78 7.68
C SER A 5 0.28 4.91 6.63
N ARG A 6 -1.04 4.68 6.79
CA ARG A 6 -1.87 3.98 5.79
C ARG A 6 -1.95 4.76 4.49
N LEU A 7 -2.23 6.07 4.56
CA LEU A 7 -2.32 6.93 3.38
C LEU A 7 -1.00 7.00 2.62
N VAL A 8 0.12 7.18 3.31
CA VAL A 8 1.46 7.19 2.69
C VAL A 8 1.77 5.85 2.02
N SER A 9 1.41 4.73 2.65
CA SER A 9 1.63 3.40 2.09
C SER A 9 0.80 3.15 0.83
N ILE A 10 -0.47 3.58 0.83
CA ILE A 10 -1.35 3.53 -0.35
C ILE A 10 -0.77 4.36 -1.50
N GLU A 11 -0.29 5.58 -1.23
CA GLU A 11 0.27 6.41 -2.29
C GLU A 11 1.54 5.83 -2.90
N ARG A 12 2.40 5.19 -2.10
CA ARG A 12 3.55 4.43 -2.61
C ARG A 12 3.11 3.26 -3.50
N LEU A 13 2.11 2.49 -3.07
CA LEU A 13 1.54 1.38 -3.84
C LEU A 13 0.96 1.88 -5.18
N ARG A 14 0.18 2.95 -5.15
CA ARG A 14 -0.41 3.58 -6.35
C ARG A 14 0.65 4.09 -7.32
N LYS A 15 1.70 4.75 -6.82
CA LYS A 15 2.80 5.26 -7.66
C LYS A 15 3.49 4.11 -8.41
N ASN A 16 3.77 3.01 -7.72
CA ASN A 16 4.38 1.82 -8.30
C ASN A 16 3.46 1.09 -9.28
N ALA A 17 2.16 1.02 -9.00
CA ALA A 17 1.19 0.45 -9.95
C ALA A 17 1.12 1.29 -11.23
N ARG A 18 1.03 2.62 -11.10
CA ARG A 18 1.02 3.53 -12.25
C ARG A 18 2.29 3.45 -13.09
N SER A 19 3.47 3.34 -12.46
CA SER A 19 4.73 3.19 -13.21
C SER A 19 4.82 1.87 -14.00
N ARG A 20 3.97 0.89 -13.68
CA ARG A 20 3.84 -0.38 -14.42
C ARG A 20 2.70 -0.37 -15.44
N GLY A 21 2.05 0.79 -15.65
CA GLY A 21 0.95 0.94 -16.61
C GLY A 21 -0.38 0.37 -16.12
N ALA A 22 -0.53 0.09 -14.83
CA ALA A 22 -1.80 -0.36 -14.24
C ALA A 22 -2.77 0.81 -14.02
N ASP A 23 -4.07 0.53 -14.12
CA ASP A 23 -5.16 1.47 -13.82
C ASP A 23 -5.86 1.17 -12.48
N ALA A 24 -5.66 -0.04 -11.94
CA ALA A 24 -6.20 -0.45 -10.65
C ALA A 24 -5.24 -1.37 -9.89
N VAL A 25 -5.49 -1.47 -8.57
CA VAL A 25 -4.87 -2.49 -7.71
C VAL A 25 -5.99 -3.28 -7.05
N VAL A 26 -6.09 -4.57 -7.37
CA VAL A 26 -7.10 -5.48 -6.82
C VAL A 26 -6.52 -6.32 -5.69
N MET A 27 -7.41 -6.86 -4.85
CA MET A 27 -7.03 -7.61 -3.64
C MET A 27 -6.04 -6.83 -2.79
N MET A 28 -6.29 -5.52 -2.63
CA MET A 28 -5.45 -4.67 -1.81
C MET A 28 -5.68 -4.99 -0.33
N CYS A 29 -4.59 -5.15 0.41
CA CYS A 29 -4.60 -5.42 1.85
C CYS A 29 -3.48 -4.65 2.53
N PHE A 30 -3.59 -4.55 3.86
CA PHE A 30 -2.54 -4.04 4.72
C PHE A 30 -1.94 -5.16 5.56
N ASP A 31 -0.62 -5.19 5.67
CA ASP A 31 0.07 -5.81 6.79
C ASP A 31 0.45 -4.70 7.76
N SER A 32 0.12 -4.87 9.03
CA SER A 32 0.47 -3.90 10.06
C SER A 32 0.97 -4.63 11.30
N GLY A 33 2.10 -4.18 11.83
CA GLY A 33 2.73 -4.81 12.96
C GLY A 33 3.55 -3.83 13.78
N SER A 34 3.78 -4.19 15.05
CA SER A 34 4.62 -3.44 15.97
C SER A 34 6.06 -3.88 15.82
N ILE A 35 6.96 -2.93 15.60
CA ILE A 35 8.40 -3.14 15.63
C ILE A 35 8.90 -2.59 16.97
N GLY A 36 9.00 -3.46 17.98
CA GLY A 36 9.28 -3.03 19.35
C GLY A 36 8.07 -2.34 20.01
N ASN A 37 8.32 -1.52 21.05
CA ASN A 37 7.26 -0.95 21.88
C ASN A 37 6.57 0.27 21.26
N ASP A 38 7.29 1.11 20.51
CA ASP A 38 6.78 2.43 20.10
C ASP A 38 6.63 2.61 18.58
N MET A 39 7.14 1.67 17.77
CA MET A 39 7.11 1.80 16.32
C MET A 39 6.02 0.92 15.71
N GLN A 40 5.08 1.54 14.99
CA GLN A 40 4.08 0.83 14.20
C GLN A 40 4.47 0.88 12.73
N SER A 41 4.49 -0.28 12.08
CA SER A 41 4.73 -0.42 10.65
C SER A 41 3.43 -0.71 9.92
N VAL A 42 3.30 -0.18 8.71
CA VAL A 42 2.19 -0.44 7.79
C VAL A 42 2.78 -0.69 6.41
N ALA A 43 2.41 -1.80 5.79
CA ALA A 43 2.74 -2.14 4.42
C ALA A 43 1.44 -2.33 3.62
N ALA A 44 1.31 -1.64 2.50
CA ALA A 44 0.20 -1.80 1.56
C ALA A 44 0.65 -2.66 0.37
N TYR A 45 -0.12 -3.68 0.03
CA TYR A 45 0.17 -4.57 -1.09
C TYR A 45 -1.10 -5.00 -1.82
N GLY A 46 -0.94 -5.53 -3.03
CA GLY A 46 -2.04 -5.99 -3.89
C GLY A 46 -1.55 -6.30 -5.30
N THR A 47 -2.47 -6.64 -6.20
CA THR A 47 -2.15 -6.98 -7.60
C THR A 47 -2.47 -5.79 -8.50
N ALA A 48 -1.44 -5.24 -9.15
CA ALA A 48 -1.61 -4.20 -10.15
C ALA A 48 -2.19 -4.80 -11.45
N VAL A 49 -3.31 -4.26 -11.93
CA VAL A 49 -4.02 -4.72 -13.12
C VAL A 49 -4.30 -3.56 -14.07
N ARG A 50 -4.51 -3.88 -15.35
CA ARG A 50 -4.98 -2.94 -16.36
C ARG A 50 -6.19 -3.55 -17.04
N TYR A 51 -7.28 -2.78 -17.14
CA TYR A 51 -8.41 -3.14 -17.97
C TYR A 51 -8.02 -2.99 -19.46
N VAL A 52 -8.32 -4.02 -20.26
CA VAL A 52 -8.00 -4.07 -21.70
C VAL A 52 -9.26 -4.09 -22.54
#